data_AF-A0A969MYE5-F1
#
_entry.id   AF-A0A969MYE5-F1
#
_cell.length_a   1.000
_cell.length_b   1.000
_cell.length_c   1.000
_cell.angle_alpha   90.00
_cell.angle_beta   90.00
_cell.angle_gamma   90.00
#
_symmetry.space_group_name_H-M   'P 1'
#
loop_
_entity.id
_entity.type
_entity.pdbx_description
1 polymer ?
#
loop_
_entity_poly.entity_id
_entity_poly.type
_entity_poly.pdbx_seq_one_letter_code
_entity_poly.pdbx_strand_id
1 'polypeptide(L)'
;MIRQIAERAGFLLGIGAVILTASPAWAAERIYLEVGPLLFSLSVESLETFVQEGKITQELARYANRFDRQTQEQLRQALQRPYEMDEVTMYRLTEIPVVVDFLQGLGEVINTPSGINGFYAIRSALVLAAAQEGSWTLMDVIRQFPTDIRIDTQLAMQRFPVGSLESVPYSLLEQSPNS
;
A
#
# COMPACT_ATOMS: atom_id res chain seq x y z
N MET A 1 29.93 64.19 27.58
CA MET A 1 30.61 62.88 27.65
C MET A 1 29.50 61.83 27.66
N ILE A 2 28.88 61.43 26.55
CA ILE A 2 29.39 60.66 25.39
C ILE A 2 30.15 59.39 25.83
N ARG A 3 29.54 58.24 25.54
CA ARG A 3 30.08 56.86 25.43
C ARG A 3 30.58 56.15 26.69
N GLN A 4 29.85 55.12 27.11
CA GLN A 4 30.28 53.71 27.06
C GLN A 4 29.09 52.79 27.41
N ILE A 5 28.40 52.23 26.39
CA ILE A 5 28.41 50.79 26.00
C ILE A 5 27.79 49.93 27.14
N ALA A 6 26.49 49.66 27.20
CA ALA A 6 25.58 49.07 26.20
C ALA A 6 25.91 47.63 25.77
N GLU A 7 26.25 46.70 26.68
CA GLU A 7 26.32 45.27 26.33
C GLU A 7 25.91 44.34 27.49
N ARG A 8 24.68 44.47 28.00
CA ARG A 8 24.03 43.39 28.78
C ARG A 8 22.54 43.39 28.53
N ALA A 9 22.13 43.14 27.29
CA ALA A 9 20.72 42.92 26.98
C ALA A 9 20.59 41.91 25.84
N GLY A 10 20.08 40.73 26.18
CA GLY A 10 19.30 39.90 25.28
C GLY A 10 20.08 39.02 24.32
N PHE A 11 20.11 37.71 24.60
CA PHE A 11 19.59 36.76 23.62
C PHE A 11 19.11 35.49 24.34
N LEU A 12 17.83 35.52 24.67
CA LEU A 12 17.02 34.35 24.95
C LEU A 12 16.76 33.61 23.61
N LEU A 13 16.69 32.28 23.68
CA LEU A 13 16.04 31.38 22.73
C LEU A 13 16.76 31.09 21.39
N GLY A 14 17.78 30.23 21.48
CA GLY A 14 18.11 29.33 20.37
C GLY A 14 17.25 28.07 20.42
N ILE A 15 15.95 28.17 20.11
CA ILE A 15 15.18 26.99 19.70
C ILE A 15 15.46 26.83 18.22
N GLY A 16 16.34 25.89 17.88
CA GLY A 16 16.52 25.46 16.52
C GLY A 16 15.17 24.96 15.99
N ALA A 17 14.55 25.74 15.12
CA ALA A 17 13.44 25.27 14.31
C ALA A 17 13.99 24.18 13.40
N VAL A 18 13.92 22.93 13.85
CA VAL A 18 14.02 21.78 12.96
C VAL A 18 12.77 21.85 12.11
N ILE A 19 12.88 22.48 10.94
CA ILE A 19 11.89 22.36 9.89
C ILE A 19 11.96 20.90 9.46
N LEU A 20 11.09 20.07 10.04
CA LEU A 20 10.74 18.75 9.53
C LEU A 20 10.12 18.99 8.15
N THR A 21 10.98 19.15 7.14
CA THR A 21 10.54 19.01 5.76
C THR A 21 10.08 17.56 5.64
N ALA A 22 8.75 17.37 5.60
CA ALA A 22 8.18 16.11 5.17
C ALA A 22 8.80 15.85 3.80
N SER A 23 9.77 14.93 3.76
CA SER A 23 10.28 14.46 2.47
C SER A 23 9.08 13.94 1.71
N PRO A 24 8.91 14.28 0.42
CA PRO A 24 7.84 13.69 -0.37
C PRO A 24 7.99 12.18 -0.22
N ALA A 25 7.04 11.55 0.47
CA ALA A 25 7.02 10.11 0.57
C ALA A 25 6.93 9.62 -0.87
N TRP A 26 7.94 8.88 -1.33
CA TRP A 26 7.93 8.29 -2.66
C TRP A 26 6.79 7.28 -2.68
N ALA A 27 5.64 7.70 -3.20
CA ALA A 27 4.52 6.82 -3.50
C ALA A 27 4.87 5.96 -4.71
N ALA A 28 4.22 4.81 -4.85
CA ALA A 28 4.35 4.00 -6.06
C ALA A 28 3.83 4.80 -7.27
N GLU A 29 4.66 4.96 -8.28
CA GLU A 29 4.25 5.57 -9.55
C GLU A 29 3.84 4.49 -10.55
N ARG A 30 4.50 3.33 -10.49
CA ARG A 30 4.28 2.22 -11.43
C ARG A 30 4.13 0.87 -10.74
N ILE A 31 3.36 0.01 -11.39
CA ILE A 31 3.18 -1.40 -11.08
C ILE A 31 3.71 -2.22 -12.26
N TYR A 32 4.60 -3.16 -11.97
CA TYR A 32 5.19 -4.10 -12.90
C TYR A 32 4.65 -5.50 -12.61
N LEU A 33 4.01 -6.13 -13.60
CA LEU A 33 3.50 -7.49 -13.51
C LEU A 33 4.34 -8.39 -14.43
N GLU A 34 4.97 -9.41 -13.86
CA GLU A 34 5.74 -10.40 -14.62
C GLU A 34 4.84 -11.59 -14.95
N VAL A 35 4.46 -11.74 -16.22
CA VAL A 35 3.60 -12.83 -16.70
C VAL A 35 4.38 -13.64 -17.74
N GLY A 36 5.07 -14.68 -17.26
CA GLY A 36 6.00 -15.45 -18.07
C GLY A 36 7.12 -14.55 -18.61
N PRO A 37 7.42 -14.55 -19.93
CA PRO A 37 8.46 -13.69 -20.50
C PRO A 37 8.02 -12.22 -20.70
N LEU A 38 6.76 -11.89 -20.38
CA LEU A 38 6.21 -10.55 -20.59
C LEU A 38 6.29 -9.73 -19.30
N LEU A 39 6.74 -8.49 -19.44
CA LEU A 39 6.66 -7.48 -18.39
C LEU A 39 5.57 -6.48 -18.73
N PHE A 40 4.47 -6.52 -17.98
CA PHE A 40 3.44 -5.49 -18.07
C PHE A 40 3.78 -4.36 -17.11
N SER A 41 3.65 -3.12 -17.58
CA SER A 41 3.85 -1.94 -16.76
C SER A 41 2.62 -1.05 -16.84
N LEU A 42 2.10 -0.65 -15.69
CA LEU A 42 0.88 0.14 -15.51
C LEU A 42 1.17 1.25 -14.49
N SER A 43 0.81 2.50 -14.79
CA SER A 43 0.89 3.56 -13.77
C SER A 43 -0.17 3.37 -12.69
N VAL A 44 0.17 3.74 -11.46
CA VAL A 44 -0.78 3.78 -10.34
C VAL A 44 -1.94 4.73 -10.64
N GLU A 45 -1.67 5.86 -11.29
CA GLU A 45 -2.69 6.82 -11.75
C GLU A 45 -3.68 6.18 -12.75
N SER A 46 -3.18 5.39 -13.71
CA SER A 46 -4.07 4.70 -14.64
C SER A 46 -4.91 3.64 -13.96
N LEU A 47 -4.36 2.90 -12.98
CA LEU A 47 -5.12 1.94 -12.20
C LEU A 47 -6.20 2.67 -11.39
N GLU A 48 -5.83 3.76 -10.75
CA GLU A 48 -6.74 4.57 -9.96
C GLU A 48 -7.89 5.14 -10.78
N THR A 49 -7.61 5.69 -11.96
CA THR A 49 -8.62 6.21 -12.89
C THR A 49 -9.64 5.12 -13.23
N PHE A 50 -9.16 3.89 -13.46
CA PHE A 50 -10.03 2.74 -13.67
C PHE A 50 -10.82 2.38 -12.42
N VAL A 51 -10.17 2.38 -11.26
CA VAL A 51 -10.77 2.08 -9.96
C VAL A 51 -11.90 3.07 -9.67
N GLN A 52 -11.61 4.37 -9.62
CA GLN A 52 -12.57 5.41 -9.22
C GLN A 52 -13.62 5.73 -10.27
N GLU A 53 -13.24 5.83 -11.54
CA GLU A 53 -14.13 6.34 -12.59
C GLU A 53 -14.69 5.23 -13.50
N GLY A 54 -14.16 4.00 -13.40
CA GLY A 54 -14.45 2.93 -14.34
C GLY A 54 -13.90 3.17 -15.74
N LYS A 55 -13.06 4.20 -15.94
CA LYS A 55 -12.50 4.56 -17.25
C LYS A 55 -11.26 3.75 -17.55
N ILE A 56 -11.24 3.08 -18.70
CA ILE A 56 -10.06 2.41 -19.22
C ILE A 56 -9.21 3.45 -19.95
N THR A 57 -8.07 3.83 -19.36
CA THR A 57 -7.11 4.73 -20.00
C THR A 57 -6.46 4.08 -21.23
N GLN A 58 -5.77 4.88 -22.05
CA GLN A 58 -4.99 4.34 -23.17
C GLN A 58 -3.90 3.36 -22.72
N GLU A 59 -3.27 3.60 -21.56
CA GLU A 59 -2.27 2.69 -20.99
C GLU A 59 -2.91 1.35 -20.60
N LEU A 60 -4.02 1.40 -19.86
CA LEU A 60 -4.72 0.21 -19.40
C LEU A 60 -5.36 -0.57 -20.55
N ALA A 61 -5.84 0.10 -21.60
CA ALA A 61 -6.45 -0.52 -22.77
C ALA A 61 -5.53 -1.54 -23.46
N ARG A 62 -4.20 -1.38 -23.34
CA ARG A 62 -3.20 -2.34 -23.86
C ARG A 62 -3.28 -3.71 -23.20
N TYR A 63 -3.82 -3.77 -21.97
CA TYR A 63 -3.89 -4.98 -21.15
C TYR A 63 -5.34 -5.39 -20.85
N ALA A 64 -6.29 -4.44 -20.84
CA ALA A 64 -7.67 -4.67 -20.44
C ALA A 64 -8.35 -5.83 -21.20
N ASN A 65 -8.04 -5.99 -22.49
CA ASN A 65 -8.60 -7.06 -23.33
C ASN A 65 -8.15 -8.48 -22.90
N ARG A 66 -7.21 -8.62 -21.96
CA ARG A 66 -6.79 -9.90 -21.37
C ARG A 66 -7.74 -10.40 -20.28
N PHE A 67 -8.57 -9.52 -19.72
CA PHE A 67 -9.50 -9.82 -18.63
C PHE A 67 -10.94 -9.62 -19.10
N ASP A 68 -11.83 -10.55 -18.78
CA ASP A 68 -13.26 -10.35 -19.05
C ASP A 68 -13.86 -9.23 -18.17
N ARG A 69 -15.05 -8.75 -18.55
CA ARG A 69 -15.70 -7.65 -17.81
C ARG A 69 -16.02 -8.00 -16.36
N GLN A 70 -16.29 -9.26 -16.06
CA GLN A 70 -16.57 -9.69 -14.69
C GLN A 70 -15.33 -9.58 -13.82
N THR A 71 -14.18 -10.05 -14.32
CA THR A 71 -12.89 -9.98 -13.65
C THR A 71 -12.46 -8.52 -13.43
N GLN A 72 -12.67 -7.66 -14.44
CA GLN A 72 -12.41 -6.23 -14.33
C GLN A 72 -13.27 -5.59 -13.22
N GLU A 73 -14.55 -5.92 -13.15
CA GLU A 73 -15.46 -5.40 -12.13
C GLU A 73 -15.10 -5.91 -10.73
N GLN A 74 -14.74 -7.19 -10.58
CA GLN A 74 -14.29 -7.77 -9.32
C GLN A 74 -13.02 -7.09 -8.82
N LEU A 75 -12.04 -6.85 -9.71
CA LEU A 75 -10.83 -6.10 -9.37
C LEU A 75 -11.18 -4.69 -8.89
N ARG A 76 -12.07 -4.00 -9.60
CA ARG A 76 -12.51 -2.66 -9.23
C ARG A 76 -13.14 -2.65 -7.84
N GLN A 77 -14.07 -3.55 -7.58
CA GLN A 77 -14.75 -3.68 -6.29
C GLN A 77 -13.78 -4.01 -5.16
N ALA A 78 -12.82 -4.93 -5.39
CA ALA A 78 -11.81 -5.27 -4.40
C ALA A 78 -10.93 -4.05 -4.04
N LEU A 79 -10.51 -3.27 -5.05
CA LEU A 79 -9.66 -2.10 -4.84
C LEU A 79 -10.40 -0.90 -4.24
N GLN A 80 -11.71 -0.77 -4.46
CA GLN A 80 -12.56 0.30 -3.91
C GLN A 80 -13.19 -0.02 -2.55
N ARG A 81 -13.08 -1.26 -2.06
CA ARG A 81 -13.75 -1.66 -0.83
C ARG A 81 -13.25 -0.81 0.35
N PRO A 82 -14.15 -0.14 1.09
CA PRO A 82 -13.76 0.64 2.25
C PRO A 82 -13.47 -0.26 3.45
N TYR A 83 -12.47 0.13 4.22
CA TYR A 83 -12.07 -0.46 5.49
C TYR A 83 -12.14 0.60 6.58
N GLU A 84 -12.76 0.24 7.71
CA GLU A 84 -12.89 1.09 8.89
C GLU A 84 -11.99 0.51 9.99
N MET A 85 -10.69 0.79 9.89
CA MET A 85 -9.70 0.38 10.88
C MET A 85 -8.69 1.50 11.05
N ASP A 86 -8.47 1.95 12.29
CA ASP A 86 -7.51 3.01 12.60
C ASP A 86 -6.05 2.53 12.51
N GLU A 87 -5.14 3.49 12.37
CA GLU A 87 -3.68 3.28 12.30
C GLU A 87 -3.16 2.37 13.41
N VAL A 88 -3.59 2.58 14.67
CA VAL A 88 -3.06 1.83 15.82
C VAL A 88 -3.53 0.39 15.78
N THR A 89 -4.79 0.16 15.41
CA THR A 89 -5.33 -1.19 15.22
C THR A 89 -4.68 -1.90 14.05
N MET A 90 -4.47 -1.22 12.91
CA MET A 90 -3.74 -1.76 11.78
C MET A 90 -2.29 -2.11 12.14
N TYR A 91 -1.59 -1.21 12.81
CA TYR A 91 -0.23 -1.44 13.30
C TYR A 91 -0.16 -2.72 14.14
N ARG A 92 -1.05 -2.87 15.14
CA ARG A 92 -1.13 -4.08 15.97
C ARG A 92 -1.45 -5.34 15.17
N LEU A 93 -2.38 -5.25 14.21
CA LEU A 93 -2.73 -6.36 13.32
C LEU A 93 -1.49 -6.86 12.57
N THR A 94 -0.68 -5.95 12.02
CA THR A 94 0.54 -6.29 11.27
C THR A 94 1.67 -6.87 12.13
N GLU A 95 1.52 -6.87 13.47
CA GLU A 95 2.46 -7.48 14.42
C GLU A 95 2.02 -8.87 14.89
N ILE A 96 0.80 -9.32 14.57
CA ILE A 96 0.34 -10.66 14.95
C ILE A 96 1.15 -11.70 14.17
N PRO A 97 1.76 -12.73 14.81
CA PRO A 97 2.65 -13.67 14.14
C PRO A 97 2.11 -14.28 12.84
N VAL A 98 0.85 -14.75 12.84
CA VAL A 98 0.22 -15.31 11.63
C VAL A 98 0.07 -14.28 10.51
N VAL A 99 -0.16 -13.00 10.85
CA VAL A 99 -0.24 -11.90 9.88
C VAL A 99 1.15 -11.53 9.38
N VAL A 100 2.17 -11.52 10.26
CA VAL A 100 3.56 -11.30 9.88
C VAL A 100 4.00 -12.35 8.86
N ASP A 101 3.76 -13.63 9.14
CA ASP A 101 4.09 -14.73 8.23
C ASP A 101 3.35 -14.59 6.88
N PHE A 102 2.07 -14.23 6.92
CA PHE A 102 1.28 -13.96 5.71
C PHE A 102 1.87 -12.79 4.89
N LEU A 103 2.19 -11.67 5.54
CA LEU A 103 2.76 -10.50 4.87
C LEU A 103 4.17 -10.76 4.34
N GLN A 104 4.96 -11.61 5.00
CA GLN A 104 6.27 -12.04 4.49
C GLN A 104 6.12 -12.85 3.21
N GLY A 105 5.19 -13.82 3.19
CA GLY A 105 4.87 -14.59 1.99
C GLY A 105 4.27 -13.73 0.87
N LEU A 106 3.41 -12.77 1.21
CA LEU A 106 2.91 -11.78 0.25
C LEU A 106 4.05 -10.89 -0.26
N GLY A 107 5.01 -10.54 0.58
CA GLY A 107 6.21 -9.78 0.23
C GLY A 107 7.19 -10.51 -0.68
N GLU A 108 7.15 -11.84 -0.75
CA GLU A 108 7.88 -12.60 -1.77
C GLU A 108 7.26 -12.34 -3.15
N VAL A 109 5.93 -12.30 -3.23
CA VAL A 109 5.16 -12.07 -4.45
C VAL A 109 5.18 -10.60 -4.87
N ILE A 110 4.89 -9.69 -3.94
CA ILE A 110 4.84 -8.24 -4.11
C ILE A 110 6.12 -7.68 -3.49
N ASN A 111 7.03 -7.23 -4.32
CA ASN A 111 8.37 -6.81 -3.91
C ASN A 111 8.77 -5.51 -4.63
N THR A 112 9.94 -4.99 -4.30
CA THR A 112 10.47 -3.78 -4.96
C THR A 112 10.97 -4.12 -6.37
N PRO A 113 11.21 -3.12 -7.24
CA PRO A 113 11.77 -3.36 -8.58
C PRO A 113 13.18 -3.96 -8.52
N SER A 114 13.90 -3.76 -7.40
CA SER A 114 15.19 -4.38 -7.12
C SER A 114 15.09 -5.82 -6.58
N GLY A 115 13.87 -6.38 -6.47
CA GLY A 115 13.63 -7.74 -5.99
C GLY A 115 13.70 -7.91 -4.47
N ILE A 116 13.68 -6.81 -3.70
CA ILE A 116 13.67 -6.88 -2.23
C ILE A 116 12.26 -7.25 -1.79
N ASN A 117 12.15 -8.28 -0.93
CA ASN A 117 10.88 -8.71 -0.35
C ASN A 117 10.08 -7.51 0.18
N GLY A 118 8.83 -7.37 -0.27
CA GLY A 118 8.00 -6.20 0.00
C GLY A 118 7.37 -6.18 1.38
N PHE A 119 7.66 -7.12 2.30
CA PHE A 119 7.07 -7.20 3.63
C PHE A 119 6.97 -5.83 4.33
N TYR A 120 8.11 -5.12 4.45
CA TYR A 120 8.13 -3.81 5.10
C TYR A 120 7.37 -2.74 4.31
N ALA A 121 7.41 -2.81 2.99
CA ALA A 121 6.72 -1.87 2.11
C ALA A 121 5.19 -2.04 2.17
N ILE A 122 4.71 -3.29 2.14
CA ILE A 122 3.29 -3.63 2.31
C ILE A 122 2.82 -3.20 3.70
N ARG A 123 3.60 -3.55 4.75
CA ARG A 123 3.26 -3.20 6.12
C ARG A 123 3.18 -1.69 6.32
N SER A 124 4.17 -0.93 5.85
CA SER A 124 4.13 0.53 5.96
C SER A 124 2.96 1.11 5.19
N ALA A 125 2.69 0.62 3.99
CA ALA A 125 1.59 1.10 3.16
C ALA A 125 0.22 0.87 3.81
N LEU A 126 0.01 -0.29 4.44
CA LEU A 126 -1.19 -0.60 5.21
C LEU A 126 -1.39 0.37 6.38
N VAL A 127 -0.35 0.58 7.19
CA VAL A 127 -0.41 1.48 8.34
C VAL A 127 -0.67 2.92 7.90
N LEU A 128 0.03 3.39 6.86
CA LEU A 128 -0.14 4.74 6.32
C LEU A 128 -1.52 4.94 5.67
N ALA A 129 -2.07 3.92 5.00
CA ALA A 129 -3.42 3.99 4.46
C ALA A 129 -4.46 4.13 5.59
N ALA A 130 -4.29 3.38 6.69
CA ALA A 130 -5.13 3.43 7.88
C ALA A 130 -4.97 4.70 8.74
N ALA A 131 -3.89 5.46 8.53
CA ALA A 131 -3.67 6.76 9.17
C ALA A 131 -4.43 7.92 8.49
N GLN A 132 -5.04 7.68 7.33
CA GLN A 132 -5.87 8.69 6.66
C GLN A 132 -7.18 8.92 7.40
N GLU A 133 -7.76 10.11 7.24
CA GLU A 133 -9.05 10.44 7.83
C GLU A 133 -10.18 9.62 7.17
N GLY A 134 -10.99 8.96 8.00
CA GLY A 134 -12.16 8.20 7.54
C GLY A 134 -11.84 6.75 7.15
N SER A 135 -12.59 6.22 6.19
CA SER A 135 -12.35 4.88 5.63
C SER A 135 -11.26 4.91 4.57
N TRP A 136 -10.48 3.83 4.46
CA TRP A 136 -9.44 3.67 3.45
C TRP A 136 -9.67 2.41 2.61
N THR A 137 -8.98 2.29 1.48
CA THR A 137 -9.15 1.22 0.49
C THR A 137 -7.84 0.53 0.14
N LEU A 138 -7.88 -0.60 -0.58
CA LEU A 138 -6.64 -1.19 -1.13
C LEU A 138 -5.98 -0.29 -2.18
N MET A 139 -6.75 0.55 -2.89
CA MET A 139 -6.19 1.56 -3.78
C MET A 139 -5.33 2.56 -3.00
N ASP A 140 -5.75 2.94 -1.79
CA ASP A 140 -4.93 3.77 -0.90
C ASP A 140 -3.68 3.03 -0.43
N VAL A 141 -3.77 1.73 -0.14
CA VAL A 141 -2.55 0.94 0.17
C VAL A 141 -1.57 0.96 -1.00
N ILE A 142 -2.04 0.81 -2.23
CA ILE A 142 -1.17 0.87 -3.43
C ILE A 142 -0.48 2.23 -3.55
N ARG A 143 -1.23 3.33 -3.35
CA ARG A 143 -0.69 4.69 -3.39
C ARG A 143 0.35 4.93 -2.29
N GLN A 144 0.17 4.35 -1.12
CA GLN A 144 1.04 4.55 0.04
C GLN A 144 2.27 3.62 0.01
N PHE A 145 2.38 2.78 -1.02
CA PHE A 145 3.53 1.89 -1.19
C PHE A 145 4.80 2.72 -1.47
N PRO A 146 5.91 2.51 -0.73
CA PRO A 146 7.04 3.45 -0.66
C PRO A 146 7.96 3.47 -1.91
N THR A 147 7.61 2.72 -2.95
CA THR A 147 8.38 2.59 -4.19
C THR A 147 7.50 1.95 -5.25
N ASP A 148 7.96 1.91 -6.50
CA ASP A 148 7.27 1.15 -7.54
C ASP A 148 7.06 -0.31 -7.12
N ILE A 149 5.95 -0.90 -7.55
CA ILE A 149 5.55 -2.24 -7.15
C ILE A 149 5.95 -3.22 -8.23
N ARG A 150 6.62 -4.32 -7.87
CA ARG A 150 6.81 -5.47 -8.75
C ARG A 150 6.02 -6.66 -8.21
N ILE A 151 5.27 -7.33 -9.08
CA ILE A 151 4.46 -8.50 -8.76
C ILE A 151 4.92 -9.67 -9.60
N ASP A 152 5.44 -10.69 -8.93
CA ASP A 152 5.75 -11.99 -9.53
C ASP A 152 4.46 -12.80 -9.63
N THR A 153 3.81 -12.78 -10.81
CA THR A 153 2.52 -13.46 -10.98
C THR A 153 2.65 -14.98 -10.98
N GLN A 154 3.80 -15.51 -11.38
CA GLN A 154 4.05 -16.94 -11.35
C GLN A 154 4.15 -17.44 -9.91
N LEU A 155 4.88 -16.71 -9.06
CA LEU A 155 4.94 -17.01 -7.64
C LEU A 155 3.59 -16.79 -6.96
N ALA A 156 2.85 -15.74 -7.33
CA ALA A 156 1.50 -15.47 -6.82
C ALA A 156 0.59 -16.69 -7.02
N MET A 157 0.56 -17.26 -8.22
CA MET A 157 -0.26 -18.44 -8.54
C MET A 157 0.16 -19.70 -7.78
N GLN A 158 1.45 -19.86 -7.49
CA GLN A 158 1.97 -20.99 -6.72
C GLN A 158 1.64 -20.86 -5.22
N ARG A 159 1.76 -19.65 -4.67
CA ARG A 159 1.61 -19.36 -3.23
C ARG A 159 0.15 -19.19 -2.82
N PHE A 160 -0.65 -18.58 -3.71
CA PHE A 160 -2.05 -18.22 -3.50
C PHE A 160 -2.90 -18.71 -4.67
N PRO A 161 -3.10 -20.04 -4.83
CA PRO A 161 -3.87 -20.58 -5.94
C PRO A 161 -5.32 -20.08 -5.87
N VAL A 162 -5.83 -19.53 -6.97
CA VAL A 162 -7.14 -18.86 -7.04
C VAL A 162 -8.31 -19.75 -6.57
N GLY A 163 -8.15 -21.09 -6.61
CA GLY A 163 -9.12 -22.06 -6.09
C GLY A 163 -9.07 -22.36 -4.58
N SER A 164 -8.10 -21.86 -3.82
CA SER A 164 -8.01 -22.14 -2.38
C SER A 164 -8.82 -21.18 -1.50
N LEU A 165 -9.31 -20.07 -2.04
CA LEU A 165 -10.13 -19.09 -1.30
C LEU A 165 -11.60 -19.53 -1.16
N GLU A 166 -12.07 -20.48 -1.96
CA GLU A 166 -13.38 -21.14 -1.77
C GLU A 166 -13.35 -22.19 -0.65
N SER A 167 -12.16 -22.59 -0.18
CA SER A 167 -11.99 -23.68 0.78
C SER A 167 -11.80 -23.25 2.24
N VAL A 168 -12.00 -21.98 2.60
CA VAL A 168 -12.10 -21.61 4.02
C VAL A 168 -13.39 -22.22 4.55
N PRO A 169 -13.33 -23.28 5.38
CA PRO A 169 -14.55 -23.92 5.85
C PRO A 169 -15.30 -22.89 6.69
N TYR A 170 -16.59 -22.68 6.40
CA TYR A 170 -17.46 -21.81 7.23
C TYR A 170 -17.41 -22.18 8.73
N SER A 171 -17.01 -23.42 9.06
CA SER A 171 -16.76 -23.88 10.44
C SER A 171 -15.64 -23.16 11.18
N LEU A 172 -14.78 -22.39 10.50
CA LEU A 172 -13.77 -21.53 11.12
C LEU A 172 -14.31 -20.14 11.49
N LEU A 173 -15.47 -19.72 10.94
CA LEU A 173 -16.12 -18.46 11.27
C LEU A 173 -17.10 -18.57 12.45
N GLU A 174 -17.50 -19.79 12.82
CA GLU A 174 -18.38 -20.07 13.96
C GLU A 174 -17.63 -20.30 15.28
N GLN A 175 -16.29 -20.31 15.27
CA GLN A 175 -15.46 -20.47 16.47
C GLN A 175 -14.95 -19.15 17.04
N SER A 176 -15.66 -18.04 16.79
CA SER A 176 -15.50 -16.86 17.65
C SER A 176 -16.07 -17.18 19.02
N PRO A 177 -15.27 -17.23 20.09
CA PRO A 177 -15.80 -17.49 21.42
C PRO A 177 -16.63 -16.28 21.83
N ASN A 178 -17.95 -16.41 21.75
CA ASN A 178 -18.83 -15.70 22.66
C ASN A 178 -18.54 -16.28 24.05
N SER A 179 -17.71 -15.59 24.83
CA SER A 179 -17.57 -15.70 26.28
C SER A 179 -17.02 -14.40 26.83
#